data_AF-A0A2T6LQ00-F1
#
_entry.id   AF-A0A2T6LQ00-F1
#
_cell.length_a   1.000
_cell.length_b   1.000
_cell.length_c   1.000
_cell.angle_alpha   90.00
_cell.angle_beta   90.00
_cell.angle_gamma   90.00
#
_symmetry.space_group_name_H-M   'P 1'
#
loop_
_entity.id
_entity.type
_entity.pdbx_description
1 polymer ?
#
loop_
_entity_poly.entity_id
_entity_poly.type
_entity_poly.pdbx_seq_one_letter_code
_entity_poly.pdbx_strand_id
1 'polypeptide(L)' 'MTEQEKEFLGITVNLWNAFLALPVEHPSDRAEFCQNLHVLQSMILARPARREINETMGIGA' A
#
# COMPACT_ATOMS: atom_id res chain seq x y z
N MET A 1 2.73 -0.52 13.50
CA MET A 1 3.01 0.25 12.27
C MET A 1 3.70 1.54 12.66
N THR A 2 4.81 1.88 12.02
CA THR A 2 5.52 3.14 12.28
C THR A 2 4.80 4.33 11.64
N GLU A 3 5.16 5.56 12.04
CA GLU A 3 4.62 6.76 11.40
C GLU A 3 5.00 6.83 9.92
N GLN A 4 6.19 6.40 9.53
CA GLN A 4 6.60 6.33 8.12
C GLN A 4 5.75 5.32 7.32
N GLU A 5 5.37 4.19 7.92
CA GLU A 5 4.50 3.21 7.28
C GLU A 5 3.07 3.76 7.12
N LYS A 6 2.56 4.52 8.10
CA LYS A 6 1.28 5.24 7.99
C LYS A 6 1.31 6.32 6.91
N GLU A 7 2.39 7.11 6.86
CA GLU A 7 2.60 8.14 5.84
C GLU A 7 2.60 7.52 4.43
N PHE A 8 3.34 6.43 4.26
CA PHE A 8 3.41 5.73 2.98
C PHE A 8 2.05 5.14 2.57
N LEU A 9 1.26 4.65 3.52
CA LEU A 9 -0.13 4.26 3.27
C LEU A 9 -0.98 5.48 2.84
N GLY A 10 -0.78 6.64 3.45
CA GLY A 10 -1.42 7.90 3.06
C GLY A 10 -1.09 8.33 1.62
N ILE A 11 0.15 8.13 1.16
CA ILE A 11 0.55 8.39 -0.22
C ILE A 11 -0.31 7.57 -1.20
N THR A 12 -0.63 6.31 -0.89
CA THR A 12 -1.50 5.49 -1.76
C THR A 12 -2.92 6.06 -1.90
N VAL A 13 -3.44 6.70 -0.85
CA VAL A 13 -4.76 7.35 -0.88
C VAL A 13 -4.70 8.61 -1.74
N ASN A 14 -3.66 9.41 -1.58
CA ASN A 14 -3.44 10.60 -2.40
C ASN A 14 -3.28 10.24 -3.88
N LEU A 15 -2.58 9.14 -4.16
CA LEU A 15 -2.38 8.62 -5.52
C LEU A 15 -3.71 8.17 -6.15
N TRP A 16 -4.58 7.48 -5.40
CA TRP A 16 -5.93 7.15 -5.85
C TRP A 16 -6.75 8.40 -6.19
N ASN A 17 -6.76 9.38 -5.29
CA ASN A 17 -7.52 10.62 -5.49
C ASN A 17 -7.01 11.40 -6.71
N ALA A 18 -5.69 11.47 -6.90
CA ALA A 18 -5.08 12.09 -8.07
C ALA A 18 -5.45 11.36 -9.36
N PHE A 19 -5.42 10.02 -9.35
CA PHE A 19 -5.77 9.21 -10.51
C PHE A 19 -7.24 9.38 -10.91
N LEU A 20 -8.17 9.44 -9.94
CA LEU A 20 -9.59 9.66 -10.21
C LEU A 20 -9.92 11.03 -10.83
N ALA A 21 -9.04 12.02 -10.65
CA ALA A 21 -9.21 13.35 -11.24
C ALA A 21 -8.77 13.40 -12.72
N LEU A 22 -8.12 12.35 -13.23
CA LEU A 22 -7.72 12.27 -14.63
C LEU A 22 -8.91 11.93 -15.54
N PRO A 23 -8.88 12.36 -16.82
CA PRO A 23 -9.81 11.86 -17.83
C PRO A 23 -9.77 10.33 -17.92
N VAL A 24 -10.92 9.73 -18.25
CA VAL A 24 -11.01 8.29 -18.47
C VAL A 24 -10.63 8.00 -19.91
N GLU A 25 -9.47 7.37 -20.11
CA GLU A 25 -9.01 6.91 -21.42
C GLU A 25 -9.52 5.49 -21.72
N HIS A 26 -9.55 4.60 -20.71
CA HIS A 26 -10.14 3.27 -20.83
C HIS A 26 -10.97 2.86 -19.59
N PRO A 27 -12.14 2.21 -19.77
CA PRO A 27 -13.01 1.84 -18.65
C PRO A 27 -12.38 0.92 -17.59
N SER A 28 -11.40 0.09 -17.98
CA SER A 28 -10.75 -0.84 -17.04
C SER A 28 -9.69 -0.19 -16.15
N ASP A 29 -9.16 0.98 -16.51
CA ASP A 29 -8.00 1.57 -15.85
C ASP A 29 -8.23 1.79 -14.36
N ARG A 30 -9.45 2.20 -13.97
CA ARG A 30 -9.81 2.40 -12.56
C ARG A 30 -9.74 1.11 -11.74
N ALA A 31 -10.23 0.01 -12.30
CA ALA A 31 -10.20 -1.28 -11.62
C ALA A 31 -8.77 -1.80 -11.50
N GLU A 32 -7.99 -1.71 -12.57
CA GLU A 32 -6.58 -2.12 -12.59
C GLU A 32 -5.73 -1.30 -11.62
N PHE A 33 -5.91 0.03 -11.62
CA PHE A 33 -5.18 0.92 -10.73
C PHE A 33 -5.53 0.67 -9.26
N CYS A 34 -6.83 0.50 -8.95
CA CYS A 34 -7.30 0.15 -7.61
C CYS A 34 -6.69 -1.18 -7.13
N GLN A 35 -6.67 -2.21 -7.99
CA GLN A 35 -6.07 -3.50 -7.67
C GLN A 35 -4.58 -3.38 -7.36
N ASN A 36 -3.84 -2.59 -8.14
CA ASN A 36 -2.42 -2.32 -7.91
C ASN A 36 -2.18 -1.59 -6.58
N LEU A 37 -3.03 -0.62 -6.23
CA LEU A 37 -2.97 0.04 -4.92
C LEU A 37 -3.20 -0.94 -3.77
N HIS A 38 -4.17 -1.85 -3.87
CA HIS A 38 -4.40 -2.86 -2.84
C HIS A 38 -3.19 -3.78 -2.63
N VAL A 39 -2.46 -4.13 -3.69
CA VAL A 39 -1.21 -4.90 -3.59
C VAL A 39 -0.17 -4.10 -2.79
N LEU A 40 0.04 -2.83 -3.12
CA LEU A 40 0.98 -1.96 -2.41
C LEU A 40 0.59 -1.78 -0.93
N GLN A 41 -0.68 -1.50 -0.66
CA GLN A 41 -1.21 -1.37 0.70
C GLN A 41 -1.02 -2.66 1.51
N SER A 42 -1.27 -3.82 0.91
CA SER A 42 -1.06 -5.13 1.55
C SER A 42 0.42 -5.33 1.94
N MET A 43 1.35 -4.94 1.08
CA MET A 43 2.78 -5.01 1.37
C MET A 43 3.17 -4.11 2.55
N ILE A 44 2.63 -2.89 2.62
CA ILE A 44 2.89 -1.94 3.71
C ILE A 44 2.31 -2.46 5.02
N LEU A 45 1.04 -2.88 5.00
CA LEU A 45 0.31 -3.39 6.16
C LEU A 45 0.88 -4.70 6.71
N ALA A 46 1.56 -5.50 5.89
CA ALA A 46 2.25 -6.70 6.33
C ALA A 46 3.55 -6.43 7.11
N ARG A 47 4.13 -5.23 7.01
CA ARG A 47 5.45 -4.93 7.61
C ARG A 47 5.48 -5.06 9.14
N PRO A 48 4.48 -4.55 9.90
CA PRO A 48 4.48 -4.72 11.35
C PRO A 48 4.44 -6.19 11.76
N ALA A 49 3.62 -7.01 11.10
CA ALA A 49 3.52 -8.44 11.37
C ALA A 49 4.84 -9.17 11.05
N ARG A 50 5.49 -8.84 9.93
CA ARG A 50 6.82 -9.40 9.60
C ARG A 50 7.87 -9.04 10.65
N ARG A 51 7.82 -7.82 11.18
CA ARG A 51 8.72 -7.38 12.25
C ARG A 51 8.53 -8.21 13.51
N GLU A 52 7.28 -8.39 13.94
CA GLU A 52 6.93 -9.23 15.10
C GLU A 52 7.36 -10.69 14.91
N ILE A 53 7.16 -11.26 13.72
CA ILE A 53 7.61 -12.62 13.38
C ILE A 53 9.14 -12.71 13.48
N ASN A 54 9.86 -11.75 12.92
CA ASN A 54 11.33 -11.75 12.95
C ASN A 54 11.86 -11.66 14.39
N GLU A 55 11.23 -10.83 15.23
CA GLU A 55 11.55 -10.71 16.66
C GLU A 55 11.23 -12.01 17.42
N THR A 56 10.08 -12.63 17.14
CA THR A 56 9.61 -13.83 17.85
C THR A 56 10.37 -15.10 17.44
N MET A 57 10.69 -15.25 16.16
CA MET A 57 11.36 -16.44 15.63
C MET A 57 12.89 -16.34 15.64
N GLY A 58 13.47 -15.24 16.14
CA GLY A 58 14.91 -15.03 16.15
C GLY A 58 15.53 -14.97 14.74
N ILE A 59 14.73 -14.58 13.73
CA ILE A 59 15.16 -14.40 12.33
C ILE A 59 15.60 -12.95 12.10
N GLY A 60 15.57 -12.10 13.14
CA GLY A 60 16.17 -10.77 13.10
C GLY A 60 17.69 -10.86 12.99
N ALA A 61 18.23 -10.37 11.87
CA ALA A 61 19.65 -10.08 11.70
C ALA A 61 20.14 -8.99 12.67
#